data_AF-A0A7W1Z935-F1
#
_entry.id   AF-A0A7W1Z935-F1
#
_cell.length_a   1.000
_cell.length_b   1.000
_cell.length_c   1.000
_cell.angle_alpha   90.00
_cell.angle_beta   90.00
_cell.angle_gamma   90.00
#
_symmetry.space_group_name_H-M   'P 1'
#
loop_
_entity.id
_entity.type
_entity.pdbx_description
1 polymer ?
#
loop_
_entity_poly.entity_id
_entity_poly.type
_entity_poly.pdbx_seq_one_letter_code
_entity_poly.pdbx_strand_id
1 'polypeptide(L)'
;MGFNNPSWTWSELEATLSGRGRDGRAPGSPSWNAGGDGPAWSRKRQPFEPEVSRTHGRVGYAELHCHSNFSFLDGASHPEELVTEAARLGLEALALTDHDGFYGIVRFAEAARSVGLPTVFGAEVALCSRLRRPGHSPNRGLRPSVGSHPHAGPSNHEQRLFRSEADTQTQVDTGRVPDSHAPDPHAEHLLLLADGPDGYARIARALSGGHLAGEKGAPQFTLADVSGTVGGHVWALTGCRKGSVPAALVAEGPAPAGRELARLIEAFGRDRVLVELWDHGDPLDTARNDALARLAHEHDVMCVATNNVHYATPTQRRLATALAAVRSRRSLAEIDPWLPAGAGAHLRSGAEQARRFARYPGVVERTVEIARAAAFDLSLVAPKLPPFPC
;
A
#
# COMPACT_ATOMS: atom_id res chain seq x y z
N MET A 1 66.12 11.88 -12.24
CA MET A 1 65.26 11.65 -11.06
C MET A 1 64.57 10.31 -11.25
N GLY A 2 64.91 9.31 -10.44
CA GLY A 2 64.31 7.98 -10.54
C GLY A 2 62.90 7.99 -9.96
N PHE A 3 61.95 7.37 -10.66
CA PHE A 3 60.61 7.10 -10.12
C PHE A 3 60.76 6.05 -9.01
N ASN A 4 60.65 6.49 -7.76
CA ASN A 4 60.57 5.61 -6.60
C ASN A 4 59.11 5.14 -6.50
N ASN A 5 58.80 4.00 -7.10
CA ASN A 5 57.48 3.40 -6.94
C ASN A 5 57.43 2.76 -5.54
N PRO A 6 56.46 3.11 -4.67
CA PRO A 6 56.37 2.49 -3.36
C PRO A 6 56.16 0.98 -3.50
N SER A 7 56.64 0.19 -2.53
CA SER A 7 56.53 -1.27 -2.52
C SER A 7 55.10 -1.72 -2.23
N TRP A 8 54.22 -1.52 -3.20
CA TRP A 8 52.84 -1.99 -3.13
C TRP A 8 52.78 -3.37 -3.76
N THR A 9 52.16 -4.31 -3.07
CA THR A 9 51.77 -5.57 -3.69
C THR A 9 50.70 -5.28 -4.75
N TRP A 10 50.61 -6.14 -5.78
CA TRP A 10 49.60 -5.98 -6.83
C TRP A 10 48.17 -5.95 -6.26
N SER A 11 47.92 -6.72 -5.20
CA SER A 11 46.69 -6.72 -4.42
C SER A 11 46.35 -5.38 -3.75
N GLU A 12 47.34 -4.65 -3.24
CA GLU A 12 47.13 -3.35 -2.57
C GLU A 12 46.86 -2.24 -3.59
N LEU A 13 47.56 -2.28 -4.73
CA LEU A 13 47.32 -1.37 -5.84
C LEU A 13 45.93 -1.59 -6.45
N GLU A 14 45.52 -2.85 -6.65
CA GLU A 14 44.18 -3.21 -7.13
C GLU A 14 43.09 -2.77 -6.15
N ALA A 15 43.24 -3.02 -4.84
CA ALA A 15 42.26 -2.60 -3.83
C ALA A 15 42.09 -1.08 -3.79
N THR A 16 43.19 -0.33 -3.91
CA THR A 16 43.17 1.14 -3.86
C THR A 16 42.58 1.75 -5.13
N LEU A 17 42.91 1.21 -6.30
CA LEU A 17 42.40 1.70 -7.59
C LEU A 17 40.96 1.25 -7.89
N SER A 18 40.53 0.09 -7.36
CA SER A 18 39.16 -0.41 -7.50
C SER A 18 38.19 0.11 -6.44
N GLY A 19 38.68 0.72 -5.37
CA GLY A 19 37.85 1.22 -4.26
C GLY A 19 37.13 0.12 -3.49
N ARG A 20 37.56 -1.14 -3.60
CA ARG A 20 36.96 -2.30 -2.93
C ARG A 20 37.67 -2.56 -1.59
N GLY A 21 36.93 -2.56 -0.49
CA GLY A 21 37.36 -3.18 0.76
C GLY A 21 37.59 -4.69 0.58
N ARG A 22 38.25 -5.33 1.55
CA ARG A 22 38.50 -6.80 1.55
C ARG A 22 37.22 -7.65 1.43
N ASP A 23 36.08 -7.05 1.72
CA ASP A 23 34.72 -7.60 1.66
C ASP A 23 33.93 -7.19 0.39
N GLY A 24 34.56 -6.47 -0.54
CA GLY A 24 33.91 -5.93 -1.73
C GLY A 24 33.02 -4.70 -1.48
N ARG A 25 33.02 -4.13 -0.26
CA ARG A 25 32.26 -2.92 0.10
C ARG A 25 33.07 -1.65 -0.15
N ALA A 26 32.43 -0.51 -0.38
CA ALA A 26 33.14 0.77 -0.48
C ALA A 26 33.58 1.24 0.93
N PRO A 27 34.79 1.82 1.10
CA PRO A 27 35.24 2.36 2.37
C PRO A 27 34.25 3.40 2.93
N GLY A 28 33.77 3.21 4.16
CA GLY A 28 32.81 4.11 4.80
C GLY A 28 31.35 3.90 4.40
N SER A 29 31.03 2.86 3.61
CA SER A 29 29.64 2.41 3.46
C SER A 29 29.12 1.94 4.83
N PRO A 30 27.97 2.42 5.29
CA PRO A 30 27.41 1.98 6.57
C PRO A 30 27.22 0.45 6.60
N SER A 31 27.34 -0.19 7.76
CA SER A 31 27.20 -1.67 7.88
C SER A 31 25.83 -2.19 7.44
N TRP A 32 24.80 -1.34 7.51
CA TRP A 32 23.46 -1.55 6.97
C TRP A 32 23.44 -1.40 5.45
N ASN A 33 24.05 -2.36 4.76
CA ASN A 33 23.79 -2.56 3.34
C ASN A 33 22.38 -3.17 3.21
N ALA A 34 21.36 -2.32 3.04
CA ALA A 34 20.04 -2.72 2.57
C ALA A 34 20.09 -3.17 1.10
N GLY A 35 21.04 -4.04 0.72
CA GLY A 35 21.36 -4.45 -0.65
C GLY A 35 21.36 -3.28 -1.63
N GLY A 36 22.35 -2.39 -1.60
CA GLY A 36 22.30 -1.14 -2.37
C GLY A 36 21.94 -1.32 -3.86
N ASP A 37 21.00 -0.51 -4.36
CA ASP A 37 20.55 -0.49 -5.77
C ASP A 37 21.47 0.37 -6.67
N GLY A 38 22.58 0.87 -6.13
CA GLY A 38 23.51 1.73 -6.84
C GLY A 38 24.30 0.95 -7.90
N PRO A 39 24.24 1.30 -9.20
CA PRO A 39 25.00 0.64 -10.26
C PRO A 39 26.51 0.90 -10.15
N ALA A 40 26.93 1.74 -9.20
CA ALA A 40 28.26 2.31 -9.16
C ALA A 40 29.37 1.27 -8.89
N TRP A 41 29.08 0.10 -8.31
CA TRP A 41 30.15 -0.77 -7.80
C TRP A 41 29.98 -2.29 -8.00
N SER A 42 28.78 -2.79 -8.35
CA SER A 42 28.60 -4.20 -8.75
C SER A 42 27.38 -4.42 -9.66
N ARG A 43 27.43 -5.47 -10.50
CA ARG A 43 26.32 -5.87 -11.39
C ARG A 43 25.19 -6.62 -10.68
N LYS A 44 25.39 -7.02 -9.42
CA LYS A 44 24.45 -7.82 -8.64
C LYS A 44 24.27 -7.21 -7.25
N ARG A 45 23.03 -6.96 -6.86
CA ARG A 45 22.67 -6.54 -5.50
C ARG A 45 23.26 -7.53 -4.49
N GLN A 46 23.88 -7.03 -3.43
CA GLN A 46 24.37 -7.88 -2.34
C GLN A 46 23.19 -8.41 -1.52
N PRO A 47 23.25 -9.64 -0.99
CA PRO A 47 22.23 -10.17 -0.10
C PRO A 47 22.01 -9.27 1.11
N PHE A 48 20.78 -9.23 1.61
CA PHE A 48 20.48 -8.60 2.89
C PHE A 48 20.96 -9.49 4.04
N GLU A 49 21.75 -8.90 4.95
CA GLU A 49 22.27 -9.57 6.15
C GLU A 49 21.56 -8.98 7.39
N PRO A 50 20.69 -9.73 8.06
CA PRO A 50 19.98 -9.20 9.23
C PRO A 50 20.90 -9.13 10.46
N GLU A 51 20.83 -8.03 11.20
CA GLU A 51 21.50 -7.88 12.51
C GLU A 51 20.69 -8.50 13.67
N VAL A 52 19.47 -8.96 13.39
CA VAL A 52 18.49 -9.43 14.39
C VAL A 52 18.01 -10.83 14.06
N SER A 53 17.91 -11.68 15.08
CA SER A 53 17.20 -12.97 14.99
C SER A 53 15.72 -12.79 15.33
N ARG A 54 14.83 -13.47 14.60
CA ARG A 54 13.39 -13.36 14.82
C ARG A 54 13.01 -13.82 16.23
N THR A 55 12.21 -13.02 16.91
CA THR A 55 11.60 -13.38 18.20
C THR A 55 10.17 -13.87 17.97
N HIS A 56 9.57 -14.52 18.97
CA HIS A 56 8.16 -14.90 18.94
C HIS A 56 7.42 -14.16 20.05
N GLY A 57 6.40 -13.36 19.67
CA GLY A 57 5.54 -12.68 20.62
C GLY A 57 4.64 -13.68 21.37
N ARG A 58 4.27 -13.35 22.62
CA ARG A 58 3.27 -14.15 23.38
C ARG A 58 1.85 -13.98 22.85
N VAL A 59 1.59 -12.87 22.16
CA VAL A 59 0.33 -12.55 21.50
C VAL A 59 0.61 -12.55 20.01
N GLY A 60 -0.06 -13.45 19.28
CA GLY A 60 0.07 -13.53 17.83
C GLY A 60 -0.53 -12.28 17.18
N TYR A 61 0.24 -11.64 16.31
CA TYR A 61 -0.20 -10.48 15.55
C TYR A 61 0.50 -10.44 14.20
N ALA A 62 -0.25 -10.09 13.16
CA ALA A 62 0.28 -9.77 11.84
C ALA A 62 -0.15 -8.34 11.46
N GLU A 63 0.80 -7.52 11.02
CA GLU A 63 0.45 -6.21 10.46
C GLU A 63 0.01 -6.40 9.01
N LEU A 64 -1.20 -5.94 8.69
CA LEU A 64 -1.83 -6.11 7.38
C LEU A 64 -1.88 -4.81 6.55
N HIS A 65 -1.47 -3.68 7.12
CA HIS A 65 -1.45 -2.39 6.45
C HIS A 65 -0.14 -1.66 6.73
N CYS A 66 0.79 -1.70 5.77
CA CYS A 66 2.12 -1.14 5.95
C CYS A 66 2.69 -0.60 4.63
N HIS A 67 3.17 0.62 4.68
CA HIS A 67 3.82 1.32 3.58
C HIS A 67 5.33 1.40 3.82
N SER A 68 6.09 1.10 2.77
CA SER A 68 7.53 1.37 2.73
C SER A 68 7.80 2.71 2.05
N ASN A 69 9.07 3.09 1.97
CA ASN A 69 9.52 4.26 1.22
C ASN A 69 9.22 4.22 -0.30
N PHE A 70 8.70 3.09 -0.80
CA PHE A 70 8.16 2.97 -2.14
C PHE A 70 6.75 3.56 -2.29
N SER A 71 6.00 3.73 -1.19
CA SER A 71 4.96 4.78 -1.11
C SER A 71 5.66 6.13 -1.09
N PHE A 72 5.94 6.66 -2.28
CA PHE A 72 6.89 7.74 -2.47
C PHE A 72 6.55 9.00 -1.65
N LEU A 73 7.52 9.44 -0.85
CA LEU A 73 7.41 10.61 0.06
C LEU A 73 6.27 10.53 1.08
N ASP A 74 5.84 9.32 1.40
CA ASP A 74 4.81 9.05 2.40
C ASP A 74 5.30 8.01 3.42
N GLY A 75 5.68 6.82 2.95
CA GLY A 75 6.42 5.86 3.78
C GLY A 75 7.86 6.30 4.01
N ALA A 76 8.37 6.11 5.22
CA ALA A 76 9.71 6.59 5.62
C ALA A 76 10.75 5.48 5.81
N SER A 77 10.33 4.22 5.86
CA SER A 77 11.23 3.10 6.11
C SER A 77 11.39 2.22 4.88
N HIS A 78 12.61 1.74 4.66
CA HIS A 78 12.88 0.71 3.67
C HIS A 78 12.19 -0.61 4.05
N PRO A 79 11.86 -1.47 3.07
CA PRO A 79 11.34 -2.81 3.35
C PRO A 79 12.18 -3.62 4.35
N GLU A 80 13.52 -3.50 4.27
CA GLU A 80 14.46 -4.17 5.17
C GLU A 80 14.30 -3.72 6.63
N GLU A 81 14.09 -2.42 6.87
CA GLU A 81 13.90 -1.87 8.22
C GLU A 81 12.58 -2.34 8.82
N LEU A 82 11.52 -2.36 8.00
CA LEU A 82 10.19 -2.86 8.39
C LEU A 82 10.25 -4.34 8.78
N VAL A 83 10.91 -5.17 7.96
CA VAL A 83 11.09 -6.60 8.26
C VAL A 83 11.92 -6.81 9.53
N THR A 84 13.02 -6.07 9.69
CA THR A 84 13.90 -6.18 10.86
C THR A 84 13.14 -5.86 12.14
N GLU A 85 12.36 -4.78 12.12
CA GLU A 85 11.55 -4.37 13.25
C GLU A 85 10.40 -5.34 13.52
N ALA A 86 9.73 -5.85 12.48
CA ALA A 86 8.70 -6.86 12.63
C ALA A 86 9.24 -8.16 13.26
N ALA A 87 10.45 -8.57 12.87
CA ALA A 87 11.13 -9.72 13.46
C ALA A 87 11.53 -9.47 14.93
N ARG A 88 11.98 -8.25 15.25
CA ARG A 88 12.32 -7.83 16.62
C ARG A 88 11.10 -7.79 17.54
N LEU A 89 9.95 -7.33 17.03
CA LEU A 89 8.68 -7.26 17.75
C LEU A 89 7.95 -8.62 17.83
N GLY A 90 8.41 -9.61 17.06
CA GLY A 90 7.90 -10.97 17.06
C GLY A 90 6.54 -11.12 16.36
N LEU A 91 6.36 -10.40 15.25
CA LEU A 91 5.16 -10.52 14.40
C LEU A 91 5.12 -11.91 13.73
N GLU A 92 3.90 -12.41 13.58
CA GLU A 92 3.61 -13.68 12.91
C GLU A 92 3.72 -13.57 11.38
N ALA A 93 3.40 -12.38 10.84
CA ALA A 93 3.54 -12.03 9.43
C ALA A 93 3.53 -10.51 9.26
N LEU A 94 3.95 -10.05 8.08
CA LEU A 94 3.87 -8.64 7.68
C LEU A 94 3.33 -8.55 6.26
N ALA A 95 2.36 -7.65 6.03
CA ALA A 95 1.94 -7.25 4.70
C ALA A 95 2.75 -6.04 4.23
N LEU A 96 3.07 -5.97 2.94
CA LEU A 96 3.50 -4.72 2.31
C LEU A 96 2.41 -4.26 1.35
N THR A 97 1.96 -3.01 1.54
CA THR A 97 0.78 -2.43 0.88
C THR A 97 1.07 -1.01 0.39
N ASP A 98 2.15 -0.86 -0.38
CA ASP A 98 2.53 0.44 -0.95
C ASP A 98 1.41 1.05 -1.82
N HIS A 99 1.46 2.38 -1.98
CA HIS A 99 0.49 3.11 -2.78
C HIS A 99 0.57 2.76 -4.26
N ASP A 100 -0.58 2.41 -4.83
CA ASP A 100 -0.80 2.23 -6.26
C ASP A 100 0.20 1.29 -6.96
N GLY A 101 0.87 0.39 -6.25
CA GLY A 101 2.00 -0.33 -6.83
C GLY A 101 2.59 -1.43 -5.96
N PHE A 102 3.45 -2.23 -6.61
CA PHE A 102 4.23 -3.32 -6.03
C PHE A 102 5.73 -3.03 -6.08
N TYR A 103 6.13 -1.78 -5.86
CA TYR A 103 7.51 -1.38 -6.13
C TYR A 103 8.51 -1.96 -5.11
N GLY A 104 8.10 -2.08 -3.83
CA GLY A 104 8.96 -2.58 -2.74
C GLY A 104 8.95 -4.09 -2.52
N ILE A 105 8.08 -4.86 -3.18
CA ILE A 105 7.77 -6.24 -2.79
C ILE A 105 8.95 -7.21 -2.90
N VAL A 106 9.86 -7.00 -3.86
CA VAL A 106 11.00 -7.92 -4.09
C VAL A 106 12.00 -7.76 -2.95
N ARG A 107 12.33 -6.51 -2.61
CA ARG A 107 13.20 -6.18 -1.48
C ARG A 107 12.61 -6.67 -0.16
N PHE A 108 11.30 -6.48 -0.01
CA PHE A 108 10.55 -6.99 1.13
C PHE A 108 10.63 -8.52 1.26
N ALA A 109 10.37 -9.25 0.18
CA ALA A 109 10.41 -10.71 0.16
C ALA A 109 11.81 -11.26 0.45
N GLU A 110 12.85 -10.66 -0.14
CA GLU A 110 14.25 -11.02 0.12
C GLU A 110 14.63 -10.81 1.59
N ALA A 111 14.26 -9.65 2.15
CA ALA A 111 14.53 -9.33 3.55
C ALA A 111 13.77 -10.29 4.48
N ALA A 112 12.48 -10.50 4.24
CA ALA A 112 11.63 -11.35 5.07
C ALA A 112 12.11 -12.81 5.09
N ARG A 113 12.60 -13.31 3.94
CA ARG A 113 13.21 -14.64 3.85
C ARG A 113 14.44 -14.80 4.75
N SER A 114 15.28 -13.76 4.85
CA SER A 114 16.50 -13.81 5.67
C SER A 114 16.23 -14.02 7.17
N VAL A 115 15.04 -13.64 7.64
CA VAL A 115 14.61 -13.76 9.05
C VAL A 115 13.48 -14.76 9.25
N GLY A 116 13.01 -15.43 8.18
CA GLY A 116 11.90 -16.39 8.23
C GLY A 116 10.55 -15.75 8.61
N LEU A 117 10.30 -14.50 8.20
CA LEU A 117 9.03 -13.80 8.41
C LEU A 117 8.06 -14.09 7.24
N PRO A 118 6.87 -14.66 7.49
CA PRO A 118 5.84 -14.81 6.46
C PRO A 118 5.39 -13.46 5.88
N THR A 119 5.26 -13.41 4.56
CA THR A 119 4.94 -12.18 3.80
C THR A 119 3.55 -12.26 3.19
N VAL A 120 2.79 -11.17 3.34
CA VAL A 120 1.55 -10.90 2.60
C VAL A 120 1.83 -9.76 1.61
N PHE A 121 1.32 -9.86 0.39
CA PHE A 121 1.53 -8.84 -0.63
C PHE A 121 0.21 -8.16 -0.96
N GLY A 122 0.21 -6.83 -1.03
CA GLY A 122 -0.98 -6.05 -1.30
C GLY A 122 -0.65 -4.65 -1.78
N ALA A 123 -1.67 -3.85 -2.00
CA ALA A 123 -1.54 -2.45 -2.39
C ALA A 123 -2.70 -1.64 -1.82
N GLU A 124 -2.42 -0.40 -1.44
CA GLU A 124 -3.47 0.60 -1.16
C GLU A 124 -3.68 1.42 -2.43
N VAL A 125 -4.82 1.24 -3.09
CA VAL A 125 -5.14 1.93 -4.34
C VAL A 125 -5.98 3.18 -4.08
N ALA A 126 -5.60 4.29 -4.72
CA ALA A 126 -6.36 5.52 -4.70
C ALA A 126 -7.48 5.47 -5.77
N LEU A 127 -8.72 5.23 -5.33
CA LEU A 127 -9.87 5.21 -6.22
C LEU A 127 -10.22 6.62 -6.71
N CYS A 128 -10.46 6.73 -8.00
CA CYS A 128 -11.05 7.92 -8.60
C CYS A 128 -12.53 7.97 -8.23
N SER A 129 -12.95 9.06 -7.58
CA SER A 129 -14.36 9.25 -7.25
C SER A 129 -15.19 9.29 -8.54
N ARG A 130 -16.36 8.64 -8.53
CA ARG A 130 -17.31 8.59 -9.66
C ARG A 130 -17.42 9.95 -10.35
N LEU A 131 -17.23 9.97 -11.68
CA LEU A 131 -17.74 11.05 -12.52
C LEU A 131 -19.25 11.22 -12.22
N ARG A 132 -19.62 12.26 -11.48
CA ARG A 132 -20.98 12.79 -11.58
C ARG A 132 -21.09 13.27 -13.02
N ARG A 133 -21.92 12.61 -13.84
CA ARG A 133 -22.27 13.10 -15.18
C ARG A 133 -22.66 14.58 -15.06
N PRO A 134 -22.04 15.50 -15.82
CA PRO A 134 -22.48 16.89 -15.83
C PRO A 134 -23.89 16.96 -16.44
N GLY A 135 -24.86 17.48 -15.69
CA GLY A 135 -26.09 18.05 -16.23
C GLY A 135 -27.28 17.10 -16.46
N HIS A 136 -28.01 16.78 -15.39
CA HIS A 136 -29.47 16.72 -15.49
C HIS A 136 -30.03 17.83 -14.59
N SER A 137 -30.28 18.99 -15.18
CA SER A 137 -30.85 20.14 -14.47
C SER A 137 -32.36 19.92 -14.30
N PRO A 138 -32.92 19.96 -13.07
CA PRO A 138 -34.35 19.76 -12.85
C PRO A 138 -35.08 21.10 -12.94
N ASN A 139 -35.10 21.74 -14.13
CA ASN A 139 -36.17 22.68 -14.49
C ASN A 139 -35.96 23.25 -15.91
N ARG A 140 -36.79 22.82 -16.86
CA ARG A 140 -37.31 23.68 -17.93
C ARG A 140 -38.64 23.12 -18.40
N GLY A 141 -39.62 24.01 -18.46
CA GLY A 141 -41.04 23.70 -18.54
C GLY A 141 -41.51 23.01 -19.83
N LEU A 142 -42.76 22.57 -19.72
CA LEU A 142 -43.58 21.90 -20.73
C LEU A 142 -43.40 22.41 -22.16
N ARG A 143 -43.16 21.47 -23.09
CA ARG A 143 -43.82 21.41 -24.40
C ARG A 143 -44.03 19.93 -24.79
N PRO A 144 -45.19 19.53 -25.33
CA PRO A 144 -45.43 18.14 -25.73
C PRO A 144 -44.85 17.89 -27.13
N SER A 145 -44.08 16.81 -27.30
CA SER A 145 -43.67 16.32 -28.62
C SER A 145 -44.38 15.00 -28.93
N VAL A 146 -45.06 15.00 -30.08
CA VAL A 146 -45.75 13.87 -30.69
C VAL A 146 -44.73 12.96 -31.40
N GLY A 147 -44.86 11.64 -31.20
CA GLY A 147 -44.68 10.64 -32.26
C GLY A 147 -43.28 10.07 -32.54
N SER A 148 -43.24 8.73 -32.44
CA SER A 148 -42.56 7.75 -33.32
C SER A 148 -41.27 7.06 -32.82
N HIS A 149 -41.45 5.76 -32.54
CA HIS A 149 -40.45 4.67 -32.58
C HIS A 149 -40.12 4.35 -34.07
N PRO A 150 -38.95 3.74 -34.42
CA PRO A 150 -38.59 2.38 -34.00
C PRO A 150 -37.10 1.99 -33.83
N HIS A 151 -36.91 0.90 -33.08
CA HIS A 151 -35.87 -0.15 -33.08
C HIS A 151 -34.43 0.11 -33.57
N ALA A 152 -33.45 -0.15 -32.68
CA ALA A 152 -32.14 -0.73 -33.02
C ALA A 152 -31.62 -1.58 -31.84
N GLY A 153 -31.01 -2.74 -32.15
CA GLY A 153 -30.66 -3.83 -31.23
C GLY A 153 -29.49 -3.55 -30.26
N PRO A 154 -29.03 -4.58 -29.51
CA PRO A 154 -28.05 -4.39 -28.45
C PRO A 154 -26.68 -4.12 -29.04
N SER A 155 -26.17 -2.89 -28.91
CA SER A 155 -24.83 -2.53 -29.33
C SER A 155 -23.80 -3.03 -28.32
N ASN A 156 -23.15 -4.11 -28.70
CA ASN A 156 -22.04 -4.77 -28.03
C ASN A 156 -20.73 -3.96 -28.21
N HIS A 157 -20.59 -2.86 -27.47
CA HIS A 157 -19.37 -2.02 -27.47
C HIS A 157 -18.78 -1.84 -26.06
N GLU A 158 -18.56 -2.94 -25.33
CA GLU A 158 -17.74 -2.98 -24.11
C GLU A 158 -16.41 -3.69 -24.38
N GLN A 159 -15.58 -3.11 -25.26
CA GLN A 159 -14.16 -3.42 -25.31
C GLN A 159 -13.39 -2.14 -25.64
N ARG A 160 -13.03 -1.37 -24.62
CA ARG A 160 -11.88 -0.46 -24.71
C ARG A 160 -10.89 -0.82 -23.62
N LEU A 161 -9.82 -1.49 -24.04
CA LEU A 161 -8.66 -1.84 -23.21
C LEU A 161 -7.66 -0.68 -23.08
N PHE A 162 -7.81 0.41 -23.86
CA PHE A 162 -6.88 1.54 -23.87
C PHE A 162 -7.62 2.86 -24.14
N ARG A 163 -7.13 3.94 -23.52
CA ARG A 163 -7.68 5.30 -23.67
C ARG A 163 -7.27 5.94 -24.98
N SER A 164 -8.14 6.80 -25.51
CA SER A 164 -7.79 7.71 -26.59
C SER A 164 -7.26 9.04 -26.03
N GLU A 165 -6.49 9.77 -26.84
CA GLU A 165 -5.92 11.09 -26.47
C GLU A 165 -7.01 12.11 -26.08
N ALA A 166 -8.21 12.01 -26.67
CA ALA A 166 -9.36 12.82 -26.31
C ALA A 166 -9.95 12.48 -24.92
N ASP A 167 -9.83 11.23 -24.48
CA ASP A 167 -10.23 10.81 -23.14
C ASP A 167 -9.27 11.36 -22.09
N THR A 168 -7.97 11.50 -22.42
CA THR A 168 -6.94 12.14 -21.60
C THR A 168 -7.27 13.60 -21.33
N GLN A 169 -7.60 14.36 -22.38
CA GLN A 169 -7.94 15.79 -22.26
C GLN A 169 -9.22 16.02 -21.44
N THR A 170 -10.26 15.20 -21.66
CA THR A 170 -11.54 15.30 -20.91
C THR A 170 -11.38 15.02 -19.40
N GLN A 171 -10.36 14.26 -19.01
CA GLN A 171 -10.10 13.96 -17.60
C GLN A 171 -9.40 15.09 -16.86
N VAL A 172 -8.44 15.76 -17.52
CA VAL A 172 -7.88 17.03 -17.02
C VAL A 172 -9.02 18.02 -16.74
N ASP A 173 -10.04 18.01 -17.59
CA ASP A 173 -11.20 18.92 -17.51
C ASP A 173 -12.27 18.49 -16.47
N THR A 174 -12.30 17.22 -16.02
CA THR A 174 -13.28 16.70 -15.03
C THR A 174 -12.77 16.67 -13.58
N GLY A 175 -11.50 17.01 -13.34
CA GLY A 175 -11.10 17.73 -12.13
C GLY A 175 -11.03 16.97 -10.80
N ARG A 176 -10.66 15.69 -10.76
CA ARG A 176 -10.18 15.05 -9.52
C ARG A 176 -8.96 14.17 -9.77
N VAL A 177 -7.88 14.79 -10.22
CA VAL A 177 -6.53 14.27 -9.92
C VAL A 177 -6.21 14.77 -8.51
N PRO A 178 -5.82 13.91 -7.55
CA PRO A 178 -5.35 14.38 -6.26
C PRO A 178 -4.25 15.42 -6.49
N ASP A 179 -4.37 16.62 -5.92
CA ASP A 179 -3.23 17.52 -5.84
C ASP A 179 -2.18 16.83 -4.96
N SER A 180 -1.18 16.21 -5.60
CA SER A 180 -0.13 15.44 -4.92
C SER A 180 0.71 16.32 -3.99
N HIS A 181 0.67 17.65 -4.21
CA HIS A 181 1.31 18.65 -3.38
C HIS A 181 0.39 19.20 -2.28
N ALA A 182 -0.90 18.83 -2.26
CA ALA A 182 -1.74 19.16 -1.12
C ALA A 182 -1.12 18.57 0.16
N PRO A 183 -1.17 19.30 1.29
CA PRO A 183 -0.67 18.78 2.55
C PRO A 183 -1.39 17.48 2.93
N ASP A 184 -2.68 17.39 2.62
CA ASP A 184 -3.49 16.19 2.69
C ASP A 184 -4.19 15.90 1.35
N PRO A 185 -3.58 15.12 0.44
CA PRO A 185 -4.16 14.84 -0.88
C PRO A 185 -5.49 14.10 -0.78
N HIS A 186 -6.51 14.56 -1.48
CA HIS A 186 -7.80 13.87 -1.53
C HIS A 186 -7.68 12.59 -2.35
N ALA A 187 -7.97 11.45 -1.72
CA ALA A 187 -8.12 10.16 -2.38
C ALA A 187 -9.09 9.30 -1.58
N GLU A 188 -9.85 8.44 -2.27
CA GLU A 188 -10.65 7.38 -1.64
C GLU A 188 -9.77 6.12 -1.66
N HIS A 189 -9.27 5.71 -0.50
CA HIS A 189 -8.35 4.58 -0.42
C HIS A 189 -9.10 3.25 -0.39
N LEU A 190 -8.57 2.24 -1.07
CA LEU A 190 -9.01 0.86 -0.96
C LEU A 190 -7.79 -0.03 -0.78
N LEU A 191 -7.76 -0.78 0.32
CA LEU A 191 -6.65 -1.66 0.64
C LEU A 191 -6.98 -3.09 0.17
N LEU A 192 -6.07 -3.69 -0.61
CA LEU A 192 -6.21 -5.03 -1.17
C LEU A 192 -5.03 -5.89 -0.77
N LEU A 193 -5.30 -7.06 -0.19
CA LEU A 193 -4.30 -8.09 0.09
C LEU A 193 -4.53 -9.27 -0.84
N ALA A 194 -3.46 -9.74 -1.48
CA ALA A 194 -3.49 -10.94 -2.31
C ALA A 194 -3.82 -12.17 -1.47
N ASP A 195 -4.83 -12.95 -1.89
CA ASP A 195 -5.04 -14.29 -1.37
C ASP A 195 -4.18 -15.28 -2.19
N GLY A 196 -2.93 -15.46 -1.76
CA GLY A 196 -1.95 -16.30 -2.46
C GLY A 196 -1.48 -15.75 -3.82
N PRO A 197 -0.79 -16.58 -4.63
CA PRO A 197 -0.19 -16.17 -5.90
C PRO A 197 -1.21 -15.70 -6.95
N ASP A 198 -2.42 -16.27 -6.97
CA ASP A 198 -3.48 -15.88 -7.91
C ASP A 198 -4.03 -14.48 -7.59
N GLY A 199 -4.25 -14.19 -6.30
CA GLY A 199 -4.61 -12.86 -5.84
C GLY A 199 -3.57 -11.81 -6.23
N TYR A 200 -2.28 -12.16 -6.04
CA TYR A 200 -1.16 -11.32 -6.41
C TYR A 200 -1.15 -10.99 -7.91
N ALA A 201 -1.27 -12.01 -8.76
CA ALA A 201 -1.29 -11.82 -10.21
C ALA A 201 -2.46 -10.93 -10.68
N ARG A 202 -3.61 -11.03 -10.01
CA ARG A 202 -4.79 -10.21 -10.32
C ARG A 202 -4.65 -8.77 -9.84
N ILE A 203 -4.11 -8.53 -8.64
CA ILE A 203 -3.80 -7.18 -8.18
C ILE A 203 -2.76 -6.56 -9.12
N ALA A 204 -1.70 -7.28 -9.49
CA ALA A 204 -0.69 -6.78 -10.44
C ALA A 204 -1.33 -6.38 -11.79
N ARG A 205 -2.31 -7.16 -12.27
CA ARG A 205 -3.08 -6.81 -13.47
C ARG A 205 -3.94 -5.55 -13.28
N ALA A 206 -4.65 -5.44 -12.16
CA ALA A 206 -5.46 -4.26 -11.85
C ALA A 206 -4.60 -2.99 -11.75
N LEU A 207 -3.46 -3.08 -11.05
CA LEU A 207 -2.46 -2.02 -10.96
C LEU A 207 -1.95 -1.61 -12.34
N SER A 208 -1.54 -2.58 -13.17
CA SER A 208 -1.08 -2.31 -14.54
C SER A 208 -2.15 -1.64 -15.39
N GLY A 209 -3.40 -2.11 -15.29
CA GLY A 209 -4.54 -1.50 -15.98
C GLY A 209 -4.75 -0.04 -15.58
N GLY A 210 -4.68 0.27 -14.29
CA GLY A 210 -4.85 1.65 -13.82
C GLY A 210 -3.68 2.57 -14.14
N HIS A 211 -2.43 2.07 -14.16
CA HIS A 211 -1.27 2.83 -14.65
C HIS A 211 -1.35 3.10 -16.16
N LEU A 212 -1.83 2.13 -16.95
CA LEU A 212 -2.04 2.30 -18.39
C LEU A 212 -3.23 3.21 -18.73
N ALA A 213 -4.24 3.24 -17.85
CA ALA A 213 -5.34 4.17 -17.95
C ALA A 213 -4.96 5.58 -17.45
N GLY A 214 -4.00 5.71 -16.54
CA GLY A 214 -3.59 6.97 -15.95
C GLY A 214 -2.51 7.73 -16.73
N GLU A 215 -1.96 8.73 -16.05
CA GLU A 215 -0.72 9.40 -16.45
C GLU A 215 0.38 9.10 -15.42
N LYS A 216 1.63 9.47 -15.73
CA LYS A 216 2.75 9.27 -14.82
C LYS A 216 2.50 10.00 -13.48
N GLY A 217 2.44 9.23 -12.39
CA GLY A 217 2.19 9.77 -11.05
C GLY A 217 0.70 10.07 -10.76
N ALA A 218 -0.20 9.69 -11.68
CA ALA A 218 -1.64 9.80 -11.53
C ALA A 218 -2.34 8.57 -12.17
N PRO A 219 -2.10 7.35 -11.63
CA PRO A 219 -2.83 6.17 -12.07
C PRO A 219 -4.34 6.32 -11.81
N GLN A 220 -5.15 5.57 -12.54
CA GLN A 220 -6.60 5.61 -12.40
C GLN A 220 -7.18 4.27 -12.01
N PHE A 221 -7.88 4.25 -10.89
CA PHE A 221 -8.56 3.07 -10.39
C PHE A 221 -10.03 3.41 -10.17
N THR A 222 -10.93 2.69 -10.82
CA THR A 222 -12.35 2.68 -10.41
C THR A 222 -12.61 1.43 -9.60
N LEU A 223 -13.56 1.52 -8.65
CA LEU A 223 -13.95 0.36 -7.87
C LEU A 223 -14.38 -0.82 -8.76
N ALA A 224 -15.09 -0.53 -9.86
CA ALA A 224 -15.61 -1.55 -10.77
C ALA A 224 -14.49 -2.25 -11.56
N ASP A 225 -13.51 -1.50 -12.07
CA ASP A 225 -12.39 -2.09 -12.83
C ASP A 225 -11.51 -2.95 -11.92
N VAL A 226 -11.25 -2.45 -10.71
CA VAL A 226 -10.47 -3.16 -9.70
C VAL A 226 -11.21 -4.43 -9.26
N SER A 227 -12.47 -4.32 -8.83
CA SER A 227 -13.24 -5.47 -8.34
C SER A 227 -13.48 -6.52 -9.42
N GLY A 228 -13.78 -6.09 -10.65
CA GLY A 228 -13.95 -6.98 -11.80
C GLY A 228 -12.67 -7.75 -12.17
N THR A 229 -11.49 -7.16 -11.92
CA THR A 229 -10.21 -7.81 -12.19
C THR A 229 -9.81 -8.81 -11.09
N VAL A 230 -10.01 -8.44 -9.82
CA VAL A 230 -9.52 -9.22 -8.67
C VAL A 230 -10.46 -10.33 -8.20
N GLY A 231 -11.78 -10.18 -8.41
CA GLY A 231 -12.80 -11.22 -8.34
C GLY A 231 -12.62 -12.32 -7.27
N GLY A 232 -12.84 -12.02 -5.98
CA GLY A 232 -12.87 -13.03 -4.91
C GLY A 232 -11.51 -13.66 -4.52
N HIS A 233 -10.40 -13.20 -5.11
CA HIS A 233 -9.04 -13.67 -4.83
C HIS A 233 -8.24 -12.67 -3.98
N VAL A 234 -8.92 -11.77 -3.29
CA VAL A 234 -8.29 -10.75 -2.44
C VAL A 234 -9.07 -10.58 -1.16
N TRP A 235 -8.39 -10.09 -0.14
CA TRP A 235 -9.02 -9.50 1.03
C TRP A 235 -9.09 -7.98 0.84
N ALA A 236 -10.29 -7.43 0.79
CA ALA A 236 -10.53 -5.99 0.68
C ALA A 236 -10.78 -5.40 2.06
N LEU A 237 -9.89 -4.52 2.51
CA LEU A 237 -10.01 -3.84 3.80
C LEU A 237 -10.66 -2.47 3.59
N THR A 238 -11.48 -2.05 4.55
CA THR A 238 -12.12 -0.72 4.52
C THR A 238 -11.13 0.44 4.55
N GLY A 239 -9.85 0.18 4.85
CA GLY A 239 -8.77 1.14 4.77
C GLY A 239 -8.67 2.05 5.99
N CYS A 240 -7.71 2.98 5.90
CA CYS A 240 -7.47 4.01 6.91
C CYS A 240 -8.50 5.15 6.86
N ARG A 241 -8.19 6.32 7.41
CA ARG A 241 -9.11 7.49 7.44
C ARG A 241 -9.63 7.95 6.06
N LYS A 242 -8.95 7.58 4.98
CA LYS A 242 -9.32 7.91 3.59
C LYS A 242 -10.13 6.81 2.89
N GLY A 243 -10.37 5.68 3.56
CA GLY A 243 -11.28 4.65 3.07
C GLY A 243 -12.71 5.15 3.00
N SER A 244 -13.48 4.66 2.02
CA SER A 244 -14.86 5.14 1.77
C SER A 244 -15.78 4.97 2.99
N VAL A 245 -15.68 3.85 3.69
CA VAL A 245 -16.47 3.53 4.89
C VAL A 245 -16.12 4.46 6.06
N PRO A 246 -14.86 4.54 6.55
CA PRO A 246 -14.51 5.44 7.64
C PRO A 246 -14.67 6.92 7.29
N ALA A 247 -14.42 7.33 6.04
CA ALA A 247 -14.64 8.71 5.60
C ALA A 247 -16.13 9.08 5.67
N ALA A 248 -17.03 8.22 5.17
CA ALA A 248 -18.48 8.40 5.27
C ALA A 248 -18.95 8.39 6.73
N LEU A 249 -18.35 7.54 7.58
CA LEU A 249 -18.67 7.49 9.00
C LEU A 249 -18.37 8.81 9.71
N VAL A 250 -17.19 9.38 9.47
CA VAL A 250 -16.77 10.64 10.09
C VAL A 250 -17.57 11.83 9.54
N ALA A 251 -17.82 11.86 8.23
CA ALA A 251 -18.48 13.00 7.59
C ALA A 251 -20.01 12.99 7.77
N GLU A 252 -20.64 11.82 7.71
CA GLU A 252 -22.10 11.71 7.56
C GLU A 252 -22.75 10.71 8.53
N GLY A 253 -21.96 9.95 9.30
CA GLY A 253 -22.43 9.03 10.34
C GLY A 253 -22.62 7.57 9.89
N PRO A 254 -23.19 6.71 10.76
CA PRO A 254 -23.21 5.26 10.56
C PRO A 254 -24.01 4.78 9.35
N ALA A 255 -25.17 5.38 9.06
CA ALA A 255 -26.03 4.91 7.97
C ALA A 255 -25.38 5.10 6.57
N PRO A 256 -24.75 6.25 6.25
CA PRO A 256 -23.91 6.39 5.06
C PRO A 256 -22.73 5.41 5.01
N ALA A 257 -22.02 5.23 6.12
CA ALA A 257 -20.91 4.27 6.20
C ALA A 257 -21.35 2.83 5.91
N GLY A 258 -22.52 2.41 6.42
CA GLY A 258 -23.11 1.10 6.13
C GLY A 258 -23.45 0.91 4.65
N ARG A 259 -23.84 1.99 3.94
CA ARG A 259 -24.05 1.91 2.47
C ARG A 259 -22.75 1.72 1.71
N GLU A 260 -21.67 2.40 2.10
CA GLU A 260 -20.35 2.18 1.47
C GLU A 260 -19.81 0.78 1.81
N LEU A 261 -20.05 0.27 3.03
CA LEU A 261 -19.67 -1.09 3.39
C LEU A 261 -20.45 -2.12 2.56
N ALA A 262 -21.76 -1.94 2.40
CA ALA A 262 -22.58 -2.79 1.54
C ALA A 262 -22.10 -2.79 0.09
N ARG A 263 -21.64 -1.64 -0.41
CA ARG A 263 -21.06 -1.51 -1.75
C ARG A 263 -19.74 -2.27 -1.90
N LEU A 264 -18.88 -2.27 -0.88
CA LEU A 264 -17.67 -3.09 -0.88
C LEU A 264 -18.02 -4.59 -0.83
N ILE A 265 -19.02 -4.97 -0.03
CA ILE A 265 -19.52 -6.35 0.06
C ILE A 265 -20.07 -6.82 -1.29
N GLU A 266 -20.82 -5.99 -2.00
CA GLU A 266 -21.31 -6.28 -3.35
C GLU A 266 -20.14 -6.46 -4.33
N ALA A 267 -19.11 -5.64 -4.23
CA ALA A 267 -17.96 -5.65 -5.15
C ALA A 267 -17.02 -6.85 -4.94
N PHE A 268 -16.74 -7.23 -3.69
CA PHE A 268 -15.71 -8.23 -3.37
C PHE A 268 -16.26 -9.53 -2.78
N GLY A 269 -17.50 -9.53 -2.30
CA GLY A 269 -18.10 -10.61 -1.53
C GLY A 269 -17.90 -10.43 -0.02
N ARG A 270 -18.93 -10.81 0.75
CA ARG A 270 -18.97 -10.68 2.22
C ARG A 270 -17.77 -11.32 2.90
N ASP A 271 -17.40 -12.53 2.50
CA ASP A 271 -16.30 -13.30 3.09
C ASP A 271 -14.91 -12.76 2.73
N ARG A 272 -14.86 -11.73 1.87
CA ARG A 272 -13.62 -11.10 1.39
C ARG A 272 -13.49 -9.65 1.83
N VAL A 273 -14.49 -9.08 2.50
CA VAL A 273 -14.43 -7.73 3.05
C VAL A 273 -14.12 -7.78 4.53
N LEU A 274 -13.13 -6.98 4.93
CA LEU A 274 -12.69 -6.85 6.32
C LEU A 274 -12.86 -5.39 6.76
N VAL A 275 -13.55 -5.17 7.87
CA VAL A 275 -13.59 -3.84 8.51
C VAL A 275 -12.31 -3.65 9.32
N GLU A 276 -11.56 -2.61 8.97
CA GLU A 276 -10.27 -2.28 9.55
C GLU A 276 -10.44 -1.33 10.75
N LEU A 277 -9.86 -1.71 11.89
CA LEU A 277 -9.71 -0.83 13.06
C LEU A 277 -8.24 -0.45 13.23
N TRP A 278 -7.99 0.82 13.51
CA TRP A 278 -6.66 1.33 13.86
C TRP A 278 -6.76 2.26 15.07
N ASP A 279 -5.67 2.42 15.81
CA ASP A 279 -5.60 3.30 16.99
C ASP A 279 -4.22 3.97 17.03
N HIS A 280 -4.19 5.26 16.73
CA HIS A 280 -2.99 6.09 16.80
C HIS A 280 -2.94 6.93 18.09
N GLY A 281 -3.89 6.73 18.99
CA GLY A 281 -4.05 7.48 20.24
C GLY A 281 -4.78 8.81 20.07
N ASP A 282 -5.54 8.99 18.98
CA ASP A 282 -6.40 10.16 18.80
C ASP A 282 -7.64 10.08 19.72
N PRO A 283 -8.10 11.20 20.32
CA PRO A 283 -9.28 11.20 21.17
C PRO A 283 -10.54 10.56 20.55
N LEU A 284 -10.67 10.57 19.22
CA LEU A 284 -11.82 10.02 18.51
C LEU A 284 -11.62 8.58 18.02
N ASP A 285 -10.42 8.00 18.15
CA ASP A 285 -10.12 6.65 17.65
C ASP A 285 -11.05 5.59 18.26
N THR A 286 -11.28 5.65 19.57
CA THR A 286 -12.15 4.69 20.27
C THR A 286 -13.62 4.82 19.80
N ALA A 287 -14.13 6.04 19.64
CA ALA A 287 -15.51 6.25 19.18
C ALA A 287 -15.70 5.82 17.72
N ARG A 288 -14.72 6.08 16.86
CA ARG A 288 -14.71 5.59 15.48
C ARG A 288 -14.69 4.06 15.47
N ASN A 289 -13.79 3.43 16.21
CA ASN A 289 -13.63 1.98 16.22
C ASN A 289 -14.88 1.26 16.78
N ASP A 290 -15.58 1.86 17.75
CA ASP A 290 -16.88 1.36 18.21
C ASP A 290 -17.91 1.31 17.10
N ALA A 291 -18.01 2.39 16.32
CA ALA A 291 -18.97 2.48 15.24
C ALA A 291 -18.61 1.53 14.08
N LEU A 292 -17.32 1.43 13.73
CA LEU A 292 -16.84 0.47 12.73
C LEU A 292 -17.08 -0.98 13.16
N ALA A 293 -16.80 -1.33 14.42
CA ALA A 293 -17.05 -2.68 14.94
C ALA A 293 -18.55 -3.03 14.94
N ARG A 294 -19.43 -2.05 15.25
CA ARG A 294 -20.89 -2.24 15.12
C ARG A 294 -21.32 -2.44 13.67
N LEU A 295 -20.81 -1.63 12.74
CA LEU A 295 -21.08 -1.79 11.30
C LEU A 295 -20.63 -3.17 10.80
N ALA A 296 -19.45 -3.63 11.23
CA ALA A 296 -18.97 -4.97 10.88
C ALA A 296 -19.94 -6.06 11.35
N HIS A 297 -20.43 -5.95 12.58
CA HIS A 297 -21.41 -6.88 13.15
C HIS A 297 -22.76 -6.83 12.42
N GLU A 298 -23.32 -5.64 12.19
CA GLU A 298 -24.61 -5.45 11.50
C GLU A 298 -24.59 -5.97 10.06
N HIS A 299 -23.43 -5.87 9.41
CA HIS A 299 -23.22 -6.35 8.06
C HIS A 299 -22.59 -7.75 8.01
N ASP A 300 -22.48 -8.48 9.13
CA ASP A 300 -21.92 -9.83 9.20
C ASP A 300 -20.63 -10.00 8.37
N VAL A 301 -19.67 -9.10 8.62
CA VAL A 301 -18.32 -9.13 8.07
C VAL A 301 -17.28 -9.15 9.19
N MET A 302 -16.11 -9.70 8.89
CA MET A 302 -15.02 -9.77 9.85
C MET A 302 -14.40 -8.41 10.11
N CYS A 303 -13.79 -8.27 11.29
CA CYS A 303 -13.10 -7.07 11.72
C CYS A 303 -11.67 -7.40 12.16
N VAL A 304 -10.70 -6.60 11.74
CA VAL A 304 -9.26 -6.81 12.01
C VAL A 304 -8.59 -5.53 12.50
N ALA A 305 -7.56 -5.69 13.35
CA ALA A 305 -6.73 -4.57 13.80
C ALA A 305 -5.48 -4.42 12.93
N THR A 306 -5.25 -3.21 12.44
CA THR A 306 -4.01 -2.82 11.74
C THR A 306 -3.39 -1.62 12.45
N ASN A 307 -2.25 -1.16 11.97
CA ASN A 307 -1.71 0.11 12.43
C ASN A 307 -1.43 1.13 11.34
N ASN A 308 -1.76 0.83 10.07
CA ASN A 308 -1.53 1.73 8.94
C ASN A 308 -0.10 2.30 8.97
N VAL A 309 0.87 1.40 8.97
CA VAL A 309 2.27 1.69 9.27
C VAL A 309 2.91 2.51 8.15
N HIS A 310 3.60 3.59 8.52
CA HIS A 310 4.36 4.43 7.57
C HIS A 310 5.86 4.48 7.92
N TYR A 311 6.26 3.95 9.07
CA TYR A 311 7.65 3.88 9.52
C TYR A 311 7.87 2.68 10.44
N ALA A 312 9.06 2.09 10.48
CA ALA A 312 9.32 0.93 11.31
C ALA A 312 9.23 1.28 12.80
N THR A 313 9.90 2.36 13.21
CA THR A 313 10.03 2.73 14.63
C THR A 313 9.51 4.14 14.94
N PRO A 314 9.11 4.44 16.19
CA PRO A 314 8.60 5.77 16.56
C PRO A 314 9.56 6.93 16.27
N THR A 315 10.87 6.70 16.33
CA THR A 315 11.90 7.73 16.09
C THR A 315 11.91 8.22 14.64
N GLN A 316 11.49 7.37 13.70
CA GLN A 316 11.38 7.69 12.27
C GLN A 316 10.20 8.62 11.94
N ARG A 317 9.33 8.96 12.91
CA ARG A 317 8.33 10.03 12.75
C ARG A 317 8.94 11.32 12.19
N ARG A 318 10.14 11.70 12.66
CA ARG A 318 10.82 12.93 12.20
C ARG A 318 11.13 12.89 10.71
N LEU A 319 11.57 11.73 10.22
CA LEU A 319 11.82 11.52 8.80
C LEU A 319 10.51 11.55 8.00
N ALA A 320 9.48 10.84 8.46
CA ALA A 320 8.15 10.85 7.83
C ALA A 320 7.58 12.26 7.72
N THR A 321 7.71 13.07 8.78
CA THR A 321 7.32 14.49 8.76
C THR A 321 8.10 15.30 7.73
N ALA A 322 9.42 15.09 7.62
CA ALA A 322 10.23 15.77 6.62
C ALA A 322 9.84 15.36 5.18
N LEU A 323 9.56 14.07 4.95
CA LEU A 323 9.08 13.58 3.65
C LEU A 323 7.73 14.19 3.27
N ALA A 324 6.78 14.26 4.21
CA ALA A 324 5.48 14.91 4.01
C ALA A 324 5.62 16.40 3.67
N ALA A 325 6.54 17.11 4.33
CA ALA A 325 6.86 18.50 4.03
C ALA A 325 7.44 18.66 2.62
N VAL A 326 8.36 17.78 2.22
CA VAL A 326 8.94 17.75 0.86
C VAL A 326 7.87 17.45 -0.19
N ARG A 327 7.03 16.44 0.03
CA ARG A 327 5.92 16.06 -0.87
C ARG A 327 4.99 17.24 -1.15
N SER A 328 4.59 17.92 -0.07
CA SER A 328 3.68 19.06 -0.11
C SER A 328 4.36 20.38 -0.50
N ARG A 329 5.69 20.39 -0.66
CA ARG A 329 6.51 21.59 -0.93
C ARG A 329 6.29 22.69 0.12
N ARG A 330 6.26 22.29 1.39
CA ARG A 330 6.03 23.16 2.55
C ARG A 330 7.21 23.11 3.51
N SER A 331 7.36 24.17 4.29
CA SER A 331 8.21 24.14 5.47
C SER A 331 7.61 23.24 6.56
N LEU A 332 8.44 22.85 7.54
CA LEU A 332 7.97 22.09 8.70
C LEU A 332 6.89 22.84 9.50
N ALA A 333 6.99 24.17 9.58
CA ALA A 333 5.99 25.00 10.27
C ALA A 333 4.65 25.03 9.52
N GLU A 334 4.70 25.06 8.18
CA GLU A 334 3.49 25.09 7.36
C GLU A 334 2.79 23.75 7.24
N ILE A 335 3.46 22.62 7.44
CA ILE A 335 2.80 21.30 7.39
C ILE A 335 2.24 20.86 8.74
N ASP A 336 2.69 21.48 9.85
CA ASP A 336 2.36 21.09 11.22
C ASP A 336 0.85 20.89 11.48
N PRO A 337 -0.08 21.75 11.00
CA PRO A 337 -1.52 21.55 11.20
C PRO A 337 -2.10 20.28 10.55
N TRP A 338 -1.38 19.66 9.63
CA TRP A 338 -1.79 18.44 8.92
C TRP A 338 -1.08 17.18 9.42
N LEU A 339 -0.12 17.32 10.33
CA LEU A 339 0.61 16.17 10.87
C LEU A 339 -0.17 15.47 11.98
N PRO A 340 -0.04 14.14 12.11
CA PRO A 340 -0.57 13.43 13.27
C PRO A 340 0.03 13.97 14.58
N ALA A 341 -0.82 14.09 15.60
CA ALA A 341 -0.44 14.59 16.92
C ALA A 341 0.67 13.75 17.60
N GLY A 342 0.77 12.45 17.26
CA GLY A 342 1.74 11.53 17.83
C GLY A 342 2.50 10.69 16.81
N ALA A 343 3.44 9.88 17.30
CA ALA A 343 4.18 8.89 16.51
C ALA A 343 3.40 7.58 16.36
N GLY A 344 2.13 7.64 15.93
CA GLY A 344 1.19 6.52 15.98
C GLY A 344 1.44 5.41 14.94
N ALA A 345 1.93 5.78 13.76
CA ALA A 345 1.98 4.94 12.55
C ALA A 345 3.28 4.12 12.42
N HIS A 346 3.75 3.52 13.52
CA HIS A 346 4.91 2.62 13.55
C HIS A 346 4.53 1.14 13.71
N LEU A 347 5.44 0.19 13.46
CA LEU A 347 5.15 -1.22 13.78
C LEU A 347 4.95 -1.42 15.29
N ARG A 348 3.98 -2.24 15.67
CA ARG A 348 3.71 -2.57 17.08
C ARG A 348 3.74 -4.07 17.31
N SER A 349 4.16 -4.45 18.51
CA SER A 349 4.06 -5.84 18.96
C SER A 349 2.60 -6.25 19.15
N GLY A 350 2.34 -7.56 19.08
CA GLY A 350 1.01 -8.10 19.39
C GLY A 350 0.53 -7.75 20.81
N ALA A 351 1.44 -7.63 21.77
CA ALA A 351 1.09 -7.23 23.14
C ALA A 351 0.63 -5.77 23.22
N GLU A 352 1.21 -4.86 22.42
CA GLU A 352 0.76 -3.47 22.33
C GLU A 352 -0.61 -3.38 21.65
N GLN A 353 -0.80 -4.10 20.55
CA GLN A 353 -2.08 -4.13 19.84
C GLN A 353 -3.18 -4.75 20.71
N ALA A 354 -2.94 -5.86 21.40
CA ALA A 354 -3.91 -6.45 22.32
C ALA A 354 -4.32 -5.50 23.45
N ARG A 355 -3.41 -4.66 23.96
CA ARG A 355 -3.75 -3.64 24.96
C ARG A 355 -4.65 -2.55 24.37
N ARG A 356 -4.33 -2.05 23.16
CA ARG A 356 -5.12 -0.99 22.50
C ARG A 356 -6.50 -1.47 22.08
N PHE A 357 -6.57 -2.68 21.53
CA PHE A 357 -7.81 -3.27 21.03
C PHE A 357 -8.49 -4.19 22.04
N ALA A 358 -8.17 -4.08 23.34
CA ALA A 358 -8.78 -4.91 24.40
C ALA A 358 -10.32 -4.85 24.41
N ARG A 359 -10.90 -3.76 23.90
CA ARG A 359 -12.34 -3.56 23.76
C ARG A 359 -12.99 -4.36 22.62
N TYR A 360 -12.19 -4.86 21.68
CA TYR A 360 -12.66 -5.56 20.48
C TYR A 360 -12.04 -6.97 20.43
N PRO A 361 -12.55 -7.94 21.21
CA PRO A 361 -11.96 -9.27 21.27
C PRO A 361 -11.83 -9.94 19.89
N GLY A 362 -10.68 -10.55 19.63
CA GLY A 362 -10.43 -11.33 18.41
C GLY A 362 -9.94 -10.53 17.21
N VAL A 363 -10.00 -9.20 17.21
CA VAL A 363 -9.56 -8.40 16.03
C VAL A 363 -8.05 -8.47 15.79
N VAL A 364 -7.25 -8.69 16.85
CA VAL A 364 -5.80 -8.82 16.77
C VAL A 364 -5.44 -10.23 16.29
N GLU A 365 -6.02 -11.26 16.89
CA GLU A 365 -5.75 -12.66 16.57
C GLU A 365 -6.15 -13.00 15.12
N ARG A 366 -7.28 -12.45 14.66
CA ARG A 366 -7.78 -12.65 13.30
C ARG A 366 -6.81 -12.16 12.23
N THR A 367 -5.94 -11.19 12.53
CA THR A 367 -4.92 -10.74 11.57
C THR A 367 -3.96 -11.87 11.19
N VAL A 368 -3.65 -12.75 12.14
CA VAL A 368 -2.79 -13.92 11.93
C VAL A 368 -3.50 -14.96 11.07
N GLU A 369 -4.81 -15.14 11.26
CA GLU A 369 -5.62 -16.06 10.44
C GLU A 369 -5.64 -15.61 8.97
N ILE A 370 -5.94 -14.32 8.74
CA ILE A 370 -5.91 -13.72 7.40
C ILE A 370 -4.52 -13.80 6.79
N ALA A 371 -3.48 -13.47 7.56
CA ALA A 371 -2.11 -13.53 7.06
C ALA A 371 -1.69 -14.95 6.68
N ARG A 372 -2.05 -15.96 7.48
CA ARG A 372 -1.74 -17.36 7.17
C ARG A 372 -2.46 -17.85 5.91
N ALA A 373 -3.68 -17.40 5.68
CA ALA A 373 -4.41 -17.72 4.45
C ALA A 373 -3.76 -17.03 3.22
N ALA A 374 -3.36 -15.77 3.37
CA ALA A 374 -2.86 -14.94 2.28
C ALA A 374 -1.37 -15.15 1.95
N ALA A 375 -0.55 -15.56 2.93
CA ALA A 375 0.90 -15.57 2.80
C ALA A 375 1.41 -16.61 1.79
N PHE A 376 2.38 -16.21 0.97
CA PHE A 376 3.09 -17.10 0.05
C PHE A 376 4.52 -16.61 -0.18
N ASP A 377 5.42 -17.49 -0.63
CA ASP A 377 6.77 -17.10 -1.04
C ASP A 377 6.77 -16.60 -2.48
N LEU A 378 7.27 -15.39 -2.69
CA LEU A 378 7.38 -14.75 -4.01
C LEU A 378 8.27 -15.55 -4.98
N SER A 379 9.14 -16.44 -4.50
CA SER A 379 9.91 -17.37 -5.35
C SER A 379 9.05 -18.28 -6.22
N LEU A 380 7.80 -18.53 -5.81
CA LEU A 380 6.82 -19.36 -6.54
C LEU A 380 6.30 -18.67 -7.81
N VAL A 381 6.58 -17.37 -8.00
CA VAL A 381 6.28 -16.61 -9.22
C VAL A 381 7.51 -16.59 -10.14
N ALA A 382 8.08 -17.77 -10.42
CA ALA A 382 9.20 -17.87 -11.34
C ALA A 382 8.76 -17.47 -12.77
N PRO A 383 9.53 -16.63 -13.48
CA PRO A 383 9.16 -16.20 -14.83
C PRO A 383 9.18 -17.41 -15.78
N LYS A 384 8.06 -17.63 -16.46
CA LYS A 384 8.02 -18.52 -17.64
C LYS A 384 8.79 -17.83 -18.75
N LEU A 385 10.07 -18.18 -18.90
CA LEU A 385 10.89 -17.66 -19.99
C LEU A 385 10.22 -18.01 -21.33
N PRO A 386 10.17 -17.09 -22.30
CA PRO A 386 9.63 -17.39 -23.61
C PRO A 386 10.41 -18.58 -24.19
N PRO A 387 9.73 -19.56 -24.81
CA PRO A 387 10.44 -20.66 -25.46
C PRO A 387 11.36 -20.09 -26.53
N PHE A 388 12.63 -20.50 -26.51
CA PHE A 388 13.53 -20.17 -27.61
C PHE A 388 13.11 -21.01 -28.82
N PRO A 389 12.77 -20.42 -29.97
CA PRO A 389 12.47 -21.19 -31.17
C PRO A 389 13.74 -21.96 -31.56
N CYS A 390 13.73 -23.28 -31.36
CA CYS A 390 14.79 -24.19 -31.74
C CYS A 390 14.61 -24.72 -33.16
#